data_AF-A0A7H8MZM1-F1
#
_entry.id   AF-A0A7H8MZM1-F1
#
_cell.length_a   1.000
_cell.length_b   1.000
_cell.length_c   1.000
_cell.angle_alpha   90.00
_cell.angle_beta   90.00
_cell.angle_gamma   90.00
#
_symmetry.space_group_name_H-M   'P 1'
#
loop_
_entity.id
_entity.type
_entity.pdbx_description
1 polymer ?
#
loop_
_entity_poly.entity_id
_entity_poly.type
_entity_poly.pdbx_seq_one_letter_code
_entity_poly.pdbx_strand_id
1 'polypeptide(L)'
;MGPPKQRAVLALLASRAGEVVGVDNIVDALWDGDIPQTATNGVHTYVAGLRRALEPGRSRREAGAILTSVSGGYCLRMDPEQVDATLFTRRHARARRSRIGGSPDEAVRWYEEALALWRGDAYSGVPGPFAAVERTRLRDLRLTAVEEWAADMLDAGRHAEAVTELSAAVGEEPLREKLRWLLMLTLYRSGRQAHALAVYTETRQLLNRELGIEPGAELRSLHQQILAGHPRLRREGEAAAAPRPVRRHSGGAPDLSRPVQLPPQARGFVGRSAELARFEELLDDERCVYGASTPIAVVDGPAGVGKTAFVLELAHRLLDRFPDGQLYVDLCGTGRQGRPLTASDALEQLLVSLGVERSRMPADIAGRTTLYRSLLHGRRMLVVLDEALGADQLRPLIPRGSSCVLATGRQRFSGLAARDGAHVLTMGPLADHDAASLLTSLCGGRLRGQEAAAVRLVRLCGGLPLALRIAAEELSANPAVPLSAIVERFAAACAERESPRKREAALIRLVEWESGTGREAPAPAQMEMADVRTVVLR
;
A
#
# COMPACT_ATOMS: atom_id res chain seq x y z
N MET A 1 -24.01 -35.93 -14.65
CA MET A 1 -22.62 -35.87 -15.15
C MET A 1 -21.95 -37.19 -14.82
N GLY A 2 -21.38 -37.88 -15.81
CA GLY A 2 -20.80 -39.21 -15.64
C GLY A 2 -19.45 -39.23 -14.90
N PRO A 3 -18.71 -40.36 -14.94
CA PRO A 3 -17.41 -40.51 -14.30
C PRO A 3 -16.36 -39.44 -14.71
N PRO A 4 -15.31 -39.18 -13.90
CA PRO A 4 -14.34 -38.12 -14.16
C PRO A 4 -13.71 -38.14 -15.57
N LYS A 5 -13.32 -39.32 -16.08
CA LYS A 5 -12.77 -39.46 -17.43
C LYS A 5 -13.80 -39.23 -18.54
N GLN A 6 -15.08 -39.54 -18.30
CA GLN A 6 -16.15 -39.19 -19.24
C GLN A 6 -16.31 -37.67 -19.36
N ARG A 7 -16.19 -36.93 -18.23
CA ARG A 7 -16.18 -35.46 -18.24
C ARG A 7 -14.96 -34.91 -18.98
N ALA A 8 -13.79 -35.55 -18.84
CA ALA A 8 -12.58 -35.17 -19.56
C ALA A 8 -12.72 -35.29 -21.08
N VAL A 9 -13.31 -36.39 -21.58
CA VAL A 9 -13.60 -36.53 -23.02
C VAL A 9 -14.52 -35.41 -23.51
N LEU A 10 -15.61 -35.12 -22.77
CA LEU A 10 -16.52 -34.05 -23.16
C LEU A 10 -15.82 -32.68 -23.20
N ALA A 11 -15.00 -32.39 -22.18
CA ALA A 11 -14.31 -31.11 -22.07
C ALA A 11 -13.28 -30.91 -23.19
N LEU A 12 -12.53 -31.97 -23.56
CA LEU A 12 -11.64 -31.96 -24.73
C LEU A 12 -12.42 -31.69 -26.02
N LEU A 13 -13.50 -32.42 -26.27
CA LEU A 13 -14.29 -32.26 -27.49
C LEU A 13 -15.00 -30.90 -27.56
N ALA A 14 -15.44 -30.36 -26.42
CA ALA A 14 -16.04 -29.03 -26.35
C ALA A 14 -15.01 -27.92 -26.62
N SER A 15 -13.77 -28.05 -26.13
CA SER A 15 -12.71 -27.08 -26.46
C SER A 15 -12.36 -27.04 -27.95
N ARG A 16 -12.68 -28.10 -28.69
CA ARG A 16 -12.54 -28.22 -30.15
C ARG A 16 -13.89 -28.44 -30.84
N ALA A 17 -14.91 -27.71 -30.38
CA ALA A 17 -16.27 -27.79 -30.93
C ALA A 17 -16.27 -27.64 -32.47
N GLY A 18 -16.89 -28.60 -33.17
CA GLY A 18 -16.93 -28.65 -34.64
C GLY A 18 -15.72 -29.30 -35.30
N GLU A 19 -14.64 -29.60 -34.58
CA GLU A 19 -13.46 -30.29 -35.11
C GLU A 19 -13.49 -31.79 -34.82
N VAL A 20 -12.77 -32.58 -35.63
CA VAL A 20 -12.61 -34.03 -35.40
C VAL A 20 -11.39 -34.27 -34.53
N VAL A 21 -11.58 -34.92 -33.38
CA VAL A 21 -10.51 -35.34 -32.48
C VAL A 21 -10.32 -36.86 -32.60
N GLY A 22 -9.16 -37.29 -33.09
CA GLY A 22 -8.79 -38.70 -33.21
C GLY A 22 -8.70 -39.41 -31.85
N VAL A 23 -8.95 -40.72 -31.84
CA VAL A 23 -8.97 -41.51 -30.59
C VAL A 23 -7.62 -41.44 -29.85
N ASP A 24 -6.50 -41.49 -30.56
CA ASP A 24 -5.17 -41.42 -29.95
C ASP A 24 -4.96 -40.08 -29.23
N ASN A 25 -5.36 -38.96 -29.85
CA ASN A 25 -5.32 -37.64 -29.19
C ASN A 25 -6.22 -37.56 -27.95
N ILE A 26 -7.35 -38.29 -27.94
CA ILE A 26 -8.20 -38.38 -26.75
C ILE A 26 -7.50 -39.18 -25.66
N VAL A 27 -6.78 -40.24 -26.03
CA VAL A 27 -5.99 -41.02 -25.08
C VAL A 27 -4.86 -40.16 -24.49
N ASP A 28 -4.06 -39.50 -25.33
CA ASP A 28 -2.97 -38.64 -24.86
C ASP A 28 -3.45 -37.49 -23.97
N ALA A 29 -4.64 -36.95 -24.23
CA ALA A 29 -5.23 -35.88 -23.43
C ALA A 29 -5.72 -36.33 -22.03
N LEU A 30 -6.03 -37.62 -21.85
CA LEU A 30 -6.70 -38.15 -20.66
C LEU A 30 -5.77 -38.90 -19.69
N TRP A 31 -4.69 -39.48 -20.20
CA TRP A 31 -3.76 -40.30 -19.43
C TRP A 31 -2.37 -39.66 -19.41
N ASP A 32 -1.72 -39.70 -18.25
CA ASP A 32 -0.38 -39.15 -18.04
C ASP A 32 0.63 -40.31 -17.90
N GLY A 33 1.52 -40.47 -18.88
CA GLY A 33 2.58 -41.49 -18.91
C GLY A 33 2.11 -42.94 -19.06
N ASP A 34 1.37 -43.47 -18.08
CA ASP A 34 0.89 -44.86 -18.03
C ASP A 34 -0.47 -45.01 -18.72
N ILE A 35 -0.42 -45.19 -20.05
CA ILE A 35 -1.61 -45.47 -20.86
C ILE A 35 -1.96 -46.97 -20.75
N PRO A 36 -3.15 -47.33 -20.20
CA PRO A 36 -3.59 -48.71 -20.13
C PRO A 36 -3.81 -49.29 -21.53
N GLN A 37 -3.52 -50.58 -21.72
CA GLN A 37 -3.79 -51.28 -22.98
C GLN A 37 -5.27 -51.22 -23.41
N THR A 38 -6.19 -50.95 -22.47
CA THR A 38 -7.64 -50.82 -22.71
C THR A 38 -8.10 -49.37 -22.93
N ALA A 39 -7.21 -48.38 -23.03
CA ALA A 39 -7.55 -46.97 -23.12
C ALA A 39 -8.51 -46.66 -24.28
N THR A 40 -8.25 -47.19 -25.46
CA THR A 40 -9.10 -47.07 -26.66
C THR A 40 -10.53 -47.58 -26.39
N ASN A 41 -10.66 -48.76 -25.77
CA ASN A 41 -11.96 -49.33 -25.38
C ASN A 41 -12.66 -48.47 -24.30
N GLY A 42 -11.88 -47.86 -23.41
CA GLY A 42 -12.35 -46.87 -22.45
C GLY A 42 -12.96 -45.64 -23.13
N VAL A 43 -12.29 -45.08 -24.14
CA VAL A 43 -12.80 -43.94 -24.92
C VAL A 43 -14.16 -44.26 -25.56
N HIS A 44 -14.30 -45.42 -26.20
CA HIS A 44 -15.58 -45.86 -26.76
C HIS A 44 -16.69 -45.93 -25.70
N THR A 45 -16.37 -46.43 -24.51
CA THR A 45 -17.30 -46.54 -23.38
C THR A 45 -17.74 -45.16 -22.89
N TYR A 46 -16.80 -44.22 -22.74
CA TYR A 46 -17.09 -42.85 -22.33
C TYR A 46 -17.94 -42.11 -23.37
N VAL A 47 -17.65 -42.25 -24.66
CA VAL A 47 -18.45 -41.66 -25.73
C VAL A 47 -19.86 -42.24 -25.77
N ALA A 48 -20.03 -43.55 -25.57
CA ALA A 48 -21.35 -44.17 -25.47
C ALA A 48 -22.15 -43.63 -24.28
N GLY A 49 -21.49 -43.36 -23.15
CA GLY A 49 -22.08 -42.69 -21.99
C GLY A 49 -22.47 -41.24 -22.27
N LEU A 50 -21.63 -40.49 -22.99
CA LEU A 50 -21.92 -39.10 -23.38
C LEU A 50 -23.09 -39.00 -24.34
N ARG A 51 -23.17 -39.87 -25.35
CA ARG A 51 -24.31 -39.93 -26.27
C ARG A 51 -25.63 -40.14 -25.54
N ARG A 52 -25.68 -41.04 -24.55
CA ARG A 52 -26.87 -41.25 -23.72
C ARG A 52 -27.26 -40.02 -22.90
N ALA A 53 -26.29 -39.23 -22.47
CA ALA A 53 -26.53 -38.03 -21.67
C ALA A 53 -26.94 -36.82 -22.53
N LEU A 54 -26.33 -36.66 -23.71
CA LEU A 54 -26.57 -35.54 -24.63
C LEU A 54 -27.80 -35.75 -25.54
N GLU A 55 -28.12 -37.02 -25.85
CA GLU A 55 -29.18 -37.40 -26.76
C GLU A 55 -30.10 -38.47 -26.12
N PRO A 56 -30.86 -38.14 -25.04
CA PRO A 56 -31.62 -39.12 -24.26
C PRO A 56 -32.76 -39.80 -25.05
N GLY A 57 -33.26 -39.16 -26.11
CA GLY A 57 -34.32 -39.70 -26.98
C GLY A 57 -33.82 -40.57 -28.13
N ARG A 58 -32.51 -40.80 -28.26
CA ARG A 58 -31.92 -41.51 -29.40
C ARG A 58 -32.04 -43.03 -29.24
N SER A 59 -32.41 -43.74 -30.30
CA SER A 59 -32.37 -45.21 -30.30
C SER A 59 -30.92 -45.73 -30.29
N ARG A 60 -30.66 -46.89 -29.68
CA ARG A 60 -29.29 -47.44 -29.53
C ARG A 60 -28.52 -47.65 -30.85
N ARG A 61 -29.21 -47.71 -32.00
CA ARG A 61 -28.61 -48.02 -33.31
C ARG A 61 -28.52 -46.82 -34.27
N GLU A 62 -29.21 -45.71 -33.99
CA GLU A 62 -29.10 -44.49 -34.79
C GLU A 62 -27.76 -43.81 -34.58
N ALA A 63 -27.24 -43.08 -35.57
CA ALA A 63 -26.05 -42.24 -35.41
C ALA A 63 -26.37 -41.02 -34.53
N GLY A 64 -25.37 -40.50 -33.79
CA GLY A 64 -25.56 -39.29 -32.99
C GLY A 64 -25.49 -38.06 -33.85
N ALA A 65 -26.43 -37.13 -33.69
CA ALA A 65 -26.43 -35.84 -34.34
C ALA A 65 -25.49 -34.85 -33.64
N ILE A 66 -25.42 -34.89 -32.30
CA ILE A 66 -24.59 -33.98 -31.50
C ILE A 66 -23.15 -34.50 -31.37
N LEU A 67 -22.97 -35.77 -31.01
CA LEU A 67 -21.64 -36.40 -30.89
C LEU A 67 -21.45 -37.45 -31.99
N THR A 68 -20.86 -37.01 -33.09
CA THR A 68 -20.65 -37.80 -34.32
C THR A 68 -19.33 -38.56 -34.29
N SER A 69 -19.29 -39.71 -34.96
CA SER A 69 -18.04 -40.46 -35.21
C SER A 69 -17.62 -40.19 -36.65
N VAL A 70 -16.42 -39.64 -36.84
CA VAL A 70 -15.90 -39.23 -38.16
C VAL A 70 -14.43 -39.64 -38.25
N SER A 71 -14.04 -40.35 -39.32
CA SER A 71 -12.65 -40.64 -39.68
C SER A 71 -11.75 -41.15 -38.54
N GLY A 72 -12.20 -42.13 -37.76
CA GLY A 72 -11.41 -42.70 -36.65
C GLY A 72 -11.35 -41.82 -35.40
N GLY A 73 -12.21 -40.80 -35.31
CA GLY A 73 -12.31 -39.89 -34.17
C GLY A 73 -13.76 -39.49 -33.85
N TYR A 74 -13.89 -38.48 -33.02
CA TYR A 74 -15.17 -37.93 -32.59
C TYR A 74 -15.23 -36.43 -32.80
N CYS A 75 -16.41 -35.95 -33.16
CA CYS A 75 -16.69 -34.53 -33.33
C CYS A 75 -17.96 -34.17 -32.56
N LEU A 76 -17.84 -33.17 -31.69
CA LEU A 76 -18.95 -32.56 -30.99
C LEU A 76 -19.48 -31.39 -31.82
N ARG A 77 -20.66 -31.55 -32.40
CA ARG A 77 -21.35 -30.52 -33.18
C ARG A 77 -22.08 -29.59 -32.23
N MET A 78 -21.45 -28.48 -31.94
CA MET A 78 -22.04 -27.37 -31.20
C MET A 78 -21.44 -26.06 -31.70
N ASP A 79 -22.15 -24.95 -31.49
CA ASP A 79 -21.58 -23.64 -31.75
C ASP A 79 -20.45 -23.39 -30.73
N PRO A 80 -19.22 -23.04 -31.15
CA PRO A 80 -18.15 -22.69 -30.22
C PRO A 80 -18.53 -21.58 -29.23
N GLU A 81 -19.51 -20.72 -29.54
CA GLU A 81 -20.03 -19.70 -28.61
C GLU A 81 -20.85 -20.27 -27.45
N GLN A 82 -21.27 -21.53 -27.53
CA GLN A 82 -21.89 -22.25 -26.41
C GLN A 82 -20.86 -22.80 -25.40
N VAL A 83 -19.56 -22.58 -25.65
CA VAL A 83 -18.47 -22.98 -24.76
C VAL A 83 -17.92 -21.73 -24.07
N ASP A 84 -18.11 -21.65 -22.75
CA ASP A 84 -17.75 -20.47 -21.95
C ASP A 84 -16.28 -20.06 -22.12
N ALA A 85 -15.34 -21.02 -22.21
CA ALA A 85 -13.92 -20.73 -22.41
C ALA A 85 -13.63 -20.04 -23.77
N THR A 86 -14.35 -20.44 -24.82
CA THR A 86 -14.26 -19.83 -26.15
C THR A 86 -14.90 -18.45 -26.16
N LEU A 87 -16.08 -18.33 -25.56
CA LEU A 87 -16.80 -17.06 -25.43
C LEU A 87 -16.00 -16.04 -24.61
N PHE A 88 -15.39 -16.47 -23.51
CA PHE A 88 -14.47 -15.68 -22.70
C PHE A 88 -13.30 -15.14 -23.53
N THR A 89 -12.62 -16.02 -24.28
CA THR A 89 -11.48 -15.63 -25.12
C THR A 89 -11.89 -14.62 -26.19
N ARG A 90 -13.07 -14.79 -26.80
CA ARG A 90 -13.62 -13.84 -27.80
C ARG A 90 -13.96 -12.48 -27.17
N ARG A 91 -14.64 -12.46 -26.03
CA ARG A 91 -15.01 -11.23 -25.31
C ARG A 91 -13.77 -10.48 -24.83
N HIS A 92 -12.78 -11.17 -24.28
CA HIS A 92 -11.48 -10.59 -23.92
C HIS A 92 -10.79 -9.93 -25.13
N ALA A 93 -10.76 -10.61 -26.29
CA ALA A 93 -10.20 -10.01 -27.51
C ALA A 93 -11.03 -8.81 -28.02
N ARG A 94 -12.35 -8.81 -27.82
CA ARG A 94 -13.23 -7.69 -28.16
C ARG A 94 -13.00 -6.49 -27.23
N ALA A 95 -12.79 -6.72 -25.94
CA ALA A 95 -12.44 -5.68 -24.97
C ALA A 95 -11.15 -4.96 -25.37
N ARG A 96 -10.08 -5.72 -25.66
CA ARG A 96 -8.80 -5.17 -26.15
C ARG A 96 -8.95 -4.32 -27.43
N ARG A 97 -9.75 -4.78 -28.40
CA ARG A 97 -10.01 -4.00 -29.63
C ARG A 97 -10.77 -2.70 -29.33
N SER A 98 -11.74 -2.74 -28.42
CA SER A 98 -12.54 -1.57 -28.04
C SER A 98 -11.68 -0.51 -27.33
N ARG A 99 -10.72 -0.96 -26.51
CA ARG A 99 -9.71 -0.10 -25.88
C ARG A 99 -8.83 0.60 -26.90
N ILE A 100 -8.30 -0.14 -27.89
CA ILE A 100 -7.49 0.43 -28.98
C ILE A 100 -8.31 1.42 -29.82
N GLY A 101 -9.60 1.16 -30.00
CA GLY A 101 -10.54 2.03 -30.70
C GLY A 101 -10.94 3.32 -29.95
N GLY A 102 -10.48 3.52 -28.71
CA GLY A 102 -10.77 4.73 -27.93
C GLY A 102 -12.12 4.71 -27.21
N SER A 103 -12.74 3.53 -27.04
CA SER A 103 -14.01 3.34 -26.32
C SER A 103 -13.79 2.63 -24.98
N PRO A 104 -13.30 3.33 -23.93
CA PRO A 104 -12.96 2.72 -22.64
C PRO A 104 -14.18 2.08 -21.95
N ASP A 105 -15.36 2.72 -21.99
CA ASP A 105 -16.58 2.16 -21.38
C ASP A 105 -17.03 0.86 -22.07
N GLU A 106 -16.87 0.78 -23.39
CA GLU A 106 -17.16 -0.45 -24.14
C GLU A 106 -16.16 -1.55 -23.78
N ALA A 107 -14.87 -1.22 -23.61
CA ALA A 107 -13.86 -2.17 -23.17
C ALA A 107 -14.18 -2.74 -21.78
N VAL A 108 -14.53 -1.88 -20.82
CA VAL A 108 -14.91 -2.29 -19.46
C VAL A 108 -16.10 -3.24 -19.49
N ARG A 109 -17.16 -2.92 -20.24
CA ARG A 109 -18.33 -3.80 -20.39
C ARG A 109 -17.96 -5.17 -20.95
N TRP A 110 -17.11 -5.22 -21.98
CA TRP A 110 -16.68 -6.50 -22.55
C TRP A 110 -15.86 -7.34 -21.56
N TYR A 111 -15.03 -6.71 -20.72
CA TYR A 111 -14.33 -7.42 -19.65
C TYR A 111 -15.28 -7.91 -18.55
N GLU A 112 -16.25 -7.10 -18.11
CA GLU A 112 -17.26 -7.50 -17.12
C GLU A 112 -18.06 -8.71 -17.63
N GLU A 113 -18.52 -8.67 -18.90
CA GLU A 113 -19.21 -9.79 -19.54
C GLU A 113 -18.31 -11.03 -19.69
N ALA A 114 -17.00 -10.86 -19.88
CA ALA A 114 -16.06 -11.97 -19.96
C ALA A 114 -15.83 -12.60 -18.58
N LEU A 115 -15.54 -11.78 -17.57
CA LEU A 115 -15.25 -12.22 -16.20
C LEU A 115 -16.48 -12.87 -15.54
N ALA A 116 -17.69 -12.42 -15.85
CA ALA A 116 -18.94 -13.01 -15.36
C ALA A 116 -19.19 -14.47 -15.83
N LEU A 117 -18.45 -14.96 -16.83
CA LEU A 117 -18.50 -16.38 -17.24
C LEU A 117 -17.84 -17.31 -16.22
N TRP A 118 -16.99 -16.77 -15.34
CA TRP A 118 -16.24 -17.55 -14.36
C TRP A 118 -17.06 -17.78 -13.10
N ARG A 119 -17.17 -19.05 -12.70
CA ARG A 119 -17.89 -19.48 -11.47
C ARG A 119 -17.01 -20.28 -10.51
N GLY A 120 -15.70 -20.29 -10.75
CA GLY A 120 -14.70 -21.07 -10.03
C GLY A 120 -13.55 -21.50 -10.94
N ASP A 121 -12.78 -22.49 -10.50
CA ASP A 121 -11.62 -22.99 -11.24
C ASP A 121 -12.02 -23.70 -12.55
N ALA A 122 -11.33 -23.34 -13.63
CA ALA A 122 -11.49 -24.00 -14.91
C ALA A 122 -11.20 -25.51 -14.80
N TYR A 123 -12.03 -26.33 -15.44
CA TYR A 123 -11.87 -27.79 -15.47
C TYR A 123 -11.81 -28.42 -14.06
N SER A 124 -12.51 -27.85 -13.07
CA SER A 124 -12.58 -28.42 -11.72
C SER A 124 -13.11 -29.86 -11.75
N GLY A 125 -12.39 -30.78 -11.10
CA GLY A 125 -12.72 -32.21 -11.07
C GLY A 125 -12.54 -32.96 -12.40
N VAL A 126 -11.92 -32.34 -13.42
CA VAL A 126 -11.59 -32.99 -14.69
C VAL A 126 -10.11 -33.44 -14.68
N PRO A 127 -9.84 -34.75 -14.78
CA PRO A 127 -8.48 -35.28 -14.76
C PRO A 127 -7.82 -35.24 -16.15
N GLY A 128 -6.52 -35.47 -16.19
CA GLY A 128 -5.73 -35.68 -17.40
C GLY A 128 -4.84 -34.49 -17.77
N PRO A 129 -3.78 -34.73 -18.55
CA PRO A 129 -2.79 -33.70 -18.92
C PRO A 129 -3.41 -32.53 -19.69
N PHE A 130 -4.37 -32.78 -20.58
CA PHE A 130 -5.06 -31.71 -21.29
C PHE A 130 -5.76 -30.73 -20.33
N ALA A 131 -6.53 -31.25 -19.37
CA ALA A 131 -7.26 -30.43 -18.42
C ALA A 131 -6.32 -29.66 -17.49
N ALA A 132 -5.16 -30.23 -17.15
CA ALA A 132 -4.14 -29.54 -16.35
C ALA A 132 -3.53 -28.35 -17.09
N VAL A 133 -3.10 -28.53 -18.35
CA VAL A 133 -2.56 -27.45 -19.19
C VAL A 133 -3.60 -26.35 -19.39
N GLU A 134 -4.82 -26.73 -19.71
CA GLU A 134 -5.88 -25.78 -19.99
C GLU A 134 -6.33 -24.99 -18.75
N ARG A 135 -6.30 -25.62 -17.57
CA ARG A 135 -6.54 -24.93 -16.29
C ARG A 135 -5.52 -23.83 -16.04
N THR A 136 -4.23 -24.11 -16.22
CA THR A 136 -3.16 -23.11 -16.09
C THR A 136 -3.33 -21.99 -17.11
N ARG A 137 -3.50 -22.34 -18.40
CA ARG A 137 -3.67 -21.36 -19.49
C ARG A 137 -4.85 -20.43 -19.26
N LEU A 138 -6.00 -20.97 -18.87
CA LEU A 138 -7.21 -20.17 -18.64
C LEU A 138 -7.11 -19.35 -17.35
N ARG A 139 -6.49 -19.87 -16.28
CA ARG A 139 -6.20 -19.10 -15.06
C ARG A 139 -5.36 -17.87 -15.38
N ASP A 140 -4.26 -18.04 -16.12
CA ASP A 140 -3.39 -16.93 -16.52
C ASP A 140 -4.10 -15.91 -17.40
N LEU A 141 -4.95 -16.38 -18.32
CA LEU A 141 -5.75 -15.50 -19.17
C LEU A 141 -6.80 -14.73 -18.36
N ARG A 142 -7.44 -15.36 -17.37
CA ARG A 142 -8.38 -14.67 -16.45
C ARG A 142 -7.68 -13.56 -15.68
N LEU A 143 -6.54 -13.87 -15.05
CA LEU A 143 -5.79 -12.87 -14.28
C LEU A 143 -5.31 -11.72 -15.16
N THR A 144 -4.92 -12.01 -16.41
CA THR A 144 -4.59 -10.96 -17.41
C THR A 144 -5.80 -10.09 -17.74
N ALA A 145 -6.98 -10.69 -17.89
CA ALA A 145 -8.22 -9.94 -18.12
C ALA A 145 -8.57 -9.05 -16.92
N VAL A 146 -8.36 -9.54 -15.68
CA VAL A 146 -8.55 -8.74 -14.45
C VAL A 146 -7.58 -7.56 -14.40
N GLU A 147 -6.31 -7.76 -14.76
CA GLU A 147 -5.31 -6.69 -14.83
C GLU A 147 -5.69 -5.60 -15.83
N GLU A 148 -6.15 -5.99 -17.02
CA GLU A 148 -6.55 -5.06 -18.08
C GLU A 148 -7.85 -4.33 -17.74
N TRP A 149 -8.86 -5.05 -17.24
CA TRP A 149 -10.10 -4.47 -16.73
C TRP A 149 -9.83 -3.46 -15.62
N ALA A 150 -8.99 -3.81 -14.65
CA ALA A 150 -8.63 -2.92 -13.57
C ALA A 150 -7.93 -1.66 -14.10
N ALA A 151 -6.97 -1.79 -15.01
CA ALA A 151 -6.32 -0.63 -15.62
C ALA A 151 -7.35 0.32 -16.27
N ASP A 152 -8.34 -0.21 -17.00
CA ASP A 152 -9.39 0.59 -17.63
C ASP A 152 -10.35 1.23 -16.60
N MET A 153 -10.69 0.52 -15.52
CA MET A 153 -11.46 1.07 -14.40
C MET A 153 -10.73 2.21 -13.69
N LEU A 154 -9.40 2.14 -13.60
CA LEU A 154 -8.57 3.20 -13.02
C LEU A 154 -8.50 4.44 -13.92
N ASP A 155 -8.51 4.25 -15.23
CA ASP A 155 -8.57 5.35 -16.20
C ASP A 155 -9.96 5.99 -16.25
N ALA A 156 -11.02 5.22 -16.00
CA ALA A 156 -12.41 5.69 -15.88
C ALA A 156 -12.79 6.26 -14.50
N GLY A 157 -11.87 6.27 -13.52
CA GLY A 157 -12.13 6.79 -12.15
C GLY A 157 -12.99 5.88 -11.25
N ARG A 158 -13.33 4.66 -11.69
CA ARG A 158 -14.15 3.69 -10.94
C ARG A 158 -13.32 2.89 -9.93
N HIS A 159 -12.66 3.57 -9.01
CA HIS A 159 -11.65 2.97 -8.13
C HIS A 159 -12.22 1.97 -7.11
N ALA A 160 -13.40 2.22 -6.54
CA ALA A 160 -13.96 1.38 -5.48
C ALA A 160 -14.26 -0.05 -5.93
N GLU A 161 -14.83 -0.19 -7.14
CA GLU A 161 -15.14 -1.49 -7.74
C GLU A 161 -13.86 -2.27 -8.07
N ALA A 162 -12.83 -1.58 -8.57
CA ALA A 162 -11.54 -2.19 -8.88
C ALA A 162 -10.81 -2.73 -7.64
N VAL A 163 -10.93 -2.06 -6.47
CA VAL A 163 -10.28 -2.54 -5.23
C VAL A 163 -10.78 -3.93 -4.83
N THR A 164 -12.10 -4.17 -4.85
CA THR A 164 -12.69 -5.44 -4.41
C THR A 164 -12.17 -6.61 -5.25
N GLU A 165 -12.25 -6.50 -6.56
CA GLU A 165 -11.81 -7.54 -7.49
C GLU A 165 -10.28 -7.74 -7.47
N LEU A 166 -9.50 -6.65 -7.37
CA LEU A 166 -8.05 -6.75 -7.25
C LEU A 166 -7.62 -7.39 -5.92
N SER A 167 -8.31 -7.12 -4.81
CA SER A 167 -8.03 -7.78 -3.54
C SER A 167 -8.29 -9.29 -3.61
N ALA A 168 -9.37 -9.72 -4.27
CA ALA A 168 -9.65 -11.14 -4.50
C ALA A 168 -8.55 -11.78 -5.36
N ALA A 169 -8.19 -11.15 -6.49
CA ALA A 169 -7.15 -11.66 -7.39
C ALA A 169 -5.75 -11.73 -6.74
N VAL A 170 -5.40 -10.78 -5.88
CA VAL A 170 -4.14 -10.82 -5.09
C VAL A 170 -4.18 -11.95 -4.06
N GLY A 171 -5.34 -12.27 -3.49
CA GLY A 171 -5.50 -13.43 -2.61
C GLY A 171 -5.29 -14.76 -3.34
N GLU A 172 -5.73 -14.84 -4.60
CA GLU A 172 -5.59 -16.03 -5.45
C GLU A 172 -4.16 -16.20 -6.03
N GLU A 173 -3.54 -15.11 -6.47
CA GLU A 173 -2.21 -15.10 -7.07
C GLU A 173 -1.28 -14.07 -6.38
N PRO A 174 -0.82 -14.38 -5.16
CA PRO A 174 -0.13 -13.41 -4.32
C PRO A 174 1.28 -13.09 -4.81
N LEU A 175 1.87 -13.86 -5.72
CA LEU A 175 3.21 -13.58 -6.28
C LEU A 175 3.17 -12.73 -7.55
N ARG A 176 1.98 -12.47 -8.12
CA ARG A 176 1.83 -11.69 -9.36
C ARG A 176 1.89 -10.20 -9.07
N GLU A 177 3.09 -9.63 -9.18
CA GLU A 177 3.39 -8.24 -8.82
C GLU A 177 2.50 -7.20 -9.52
N LYS A 178 2.03 -7.47 -10.75
CA LYS A 178 1.20 -6.52 -11.50
C LYS A 178 -0.18 -6.30 -10.86
N LEU A 179 -0.80 -7.34 -10.30
CA LEU A 179 -2.05 -7.23 -9.54
C LEU A 179 -1.85 -6.37 -8.28
N ARG A 180 -0.75 -6.60 -7.55
CA ARG A 180 -0.38 -5.81 -6.38
C ARG A 180 -0.08 -4.36 -6.73
N TRP A 181 0.59 -4.13 -7.85
CA TRP A 181 0.84 -2.79 -8.39
C TRP A 181 -0.47 -2.05 -8.67
N LEU A 182 -1.42 -2.69 -9.35
CA LEU A 182 -2.73 -2.12 -9.64
C LEU A 182 -3.50 -1.85 -8.35
N LEU A 183 -3.53 -2.79 -7.41
CA LEU A 183 -4.20 -2.61 -6.11
C LEU A 183 -3.61 -1.43 -5.34
N MET A 184 -2.28 -1.34 -5.28
CA MET A 184 -1.56 -0.25 -4.62
C MET A 184 -1.89 1.12 -5.25
N LEU A 185 -1.89 1.21 -6.58
CA LEU A 185 -2.26 2.43 -7.29
C LEU A 185 -3.72 2.82 -7.05
N THR A 186 -4.63 1.85 -7.08
CA THR A 186 -6.07 2.06 -6.88
C THR A 186 -6.37 2.57 -5.48
N LEU A 187 -5.79 1.94 -4.45
CA LEU A 187 -5.90 2.36 -3.06
C LEU A 187 -5.37 3.78 -2.87
N TYR A 188 -4.23 4.11 -3.49
CA TYR A 188 -3.67 5.44 -3.42
C TYR A 188 -4.57 6.49 -4.07
N ARG A 189 -5.08 6.24 -5.30
CA ARG A 189 -6.02 7.13 -6.00
C ARG A 189 -7.35 7.30 -5.26
N SER A 190 -7.73 6.32 -4.46
CA SER A 190 -8.92 6.36 -3.59
C SER A 190 -8.67 7.09 -2.26
N GLY A 191 -7.51 7.75 -2.09
CA GLY A 191 -7.13 8.45 -0.84
C GLY A 191 -6.70 7.52 0.30
N ARG A 192 -6.57 6.21 0.06
CA ARG A 192 -6.19 5.20 1.06
C ARG A 192 -4.68 4.92 1.04
N GLN A 193 -3.87 5.97 1.16
CA GLN A 193 -2.41 5.87 1.07
C GLN A 193 -1.78 4.85 2.04
N ALA A 194 -2.23 4.81 3.30
CA ALA A 194 -1.72 3.85 4.28
C ALA A 194 -1.93 2.38 3.84
N HIS A 195 -3.09 2.08 3.24
CA HIS A 195 -3.38 0.74 2.72
C HIS A 195 -2.51 0.42 1.50
N ALA A 196 -2.25 1.40 0.63
CA ALA A 196 -1.34 1.22 -0.50
C ALA A 196 0.09 0.87 -0.04
N LEU A 197 0.60 1.56 0.99
CA LEU A 197 1.93 1.28 1.56
C LEU A 197 1.99 -0.07 2.30
N ALA A 198 0.89 -0.48 2.94
CA ALA A 198 0.77 -1.81 3.55
C ALA A 198 0.91 -2.92 2.49
N VAL A 199 0.21 -2.78 1.35
CA VAL A 199 0.32 -3.74 0.23
C VAL A 199 1.77 -3.89 -0.24
N TYR A 200 2.55 -2.80 -0.36
CA TYR A 200 3.98 -2.90 -0.70
C TYR A 200 4.78 -3.70 0.34
N THR A 201 4.55 -3.40 1.62
CA THR A 201 5.26 -4.04 2.73
C THR A 201 4.97 -5.54 2.77
N GLU A 202 3.71 -5.93 2.64
CA GLU A 202 3.28 -7.33 2.53
C GLU A 202 3.90 -8.01 1.30
N THR A 203 3.95 -7.32 0.16
CA THR A 203 4.54 -7.85 -1.07
C THR A 203 6.02 -8.15 -0.88
N ARG A 204 6.76 -7.20 -0.30
CA ARG A 204 8.19 -7.35 -0.05
C ARG A 204 8.48 -8.52 0.90
N GLN A 205 7.71 -8.64 1.97
CA GLN A 205 7.85 -9.76 2.91
C GLN A 205 7.52 -11.11 2.27
N LEU A 206 6.50 -11.15 1.40
CA LEU A 206 6.13 -12.38 0.68
C LEU A 206 7.20 -12.79 -0.33
N LEU A 207 7.64 -11.89 -1.23
CA LEU A 207 8.63 -12.20 -2.25
C LEU A 207 9.98 -12.62 -1.64
N ASN A 208 10.37 -11.99 -0.53
CA ASN A 208 11.58 -12.38 0.18
C ASN A 208 11.44 -13.79 0.79
N ARG A 209 10.31 -14.10 1.44
CA ARG A 209 10.08 -15.42 2.05
C ARG A 209 9.95 -16.55 1.03
N GLU A 210 9.15 -16.36 -0.02
CA GLU A 210 8.83 -17.44 -0.97
C GLU A 210 9.89 -17.62 -2.05
N LEU A 211 10.52 -16.53 -2.49
CA LEU A 211 11.41 -16.52 -3.66
C LEU A 211 12.82 -16.00 -3.35
N GLY A 212 13.07 -15.41 -2.18
CA GLY A 212 14.37 -14.83 -1.83
C GLY A 212 14.72 -13.56 -2.63
N ILE A 213 13.73 -12.91 -3.23
CA ILE A 213 13.94 -11.74 -4.11
C ILE A 213 13.27 -10.48 -3.55
N GLU A 214 13.77 -9.32 -3.99
CA GLU A 214 13.15 -8.02 -3.72
C GLU A 214 12.09 -7.68 -4.80
N PRO A 215 11.11 -6.81 -4.50
CA PRO A 215 10.12 -6.39 -5.49
C PRO A 215 10.73 -5.77 -6.75
N GLY A 216 10.06 -5.97 -7.88
CA GLY A 216 10.44 -5.46 -9.19
C GLY A 216 10.47 -3.94 -9.27
N ALA A 217 11.15 -3.41 -10.30
CA ALA A 217 11.39 -1.98 -10.45
C ALA A 217 10.11 -1.14 -10.53
N GLU A 218 9.06 -1.63 -11.21
CA GLU A 218 7.77 -0.93 -11.32
C GLU A 218 7.10 -0.72 -9.96
N LEU A 219 7.10 -1.75 -9.10
CA LEU A 219 6.47 -1.69 -7.78
C LEU A 219 7.28 -0.81 -6.82
N ARG A 220 8.61 -0.90 -6.86
CA ARG A 220 9.50 0.00 -6.09
C ARG A 220 9.33 1.45 -6.50
N SER A 221 9.21 1.72 -7.80
CA SER A 221 8.99 3.08 -8.30
C SER A 221 7.64 3.63 -7.85
N LEU A 222 6.55 2.85 -7.93
CA LEU A 222 5.24 3.26 -7.45
C LEU A 222 5.27 3.55 -5.94
N HIS A 223 5.94 2.72 -5.15
CA HIS A 223 6.11 2.95 -3.71
C HIS A 223 6.81 4.29 -3.42
N GLN A 224 7.92 4.57 -4.09
CA GLN A 224 8.63 5.85 -3.95
C GLN A 224 7.78 7.05 -4.36
N GLN A 225 7.01 6.93 -5.46
CA GLN A 225 6.13 7.99 -5.92
C GLN A 225 4.96 8.25 -4.96
N ILE A 226 4.42 7.20 -4.32
CA ILE A 226 3.38 7.32 -3.30
C ILE A 226 3.93 8.01 -2.04
N LEU A 227 5.13 7.63 -1.59
CA LEU A 227 5.80 8.28 -0.46
C LEU A 227 6.07 9.76 -0.73
N ALA A 228 6.45 10.11 -1.96
CA ALA A 228 6.70 11.48 -2.39
C ALA A 228 5.42 12.29 -2.69
N GLY A 229 4.24 11.68 -2.61
CA GLY A 229 2.97 12.35 -2.93
C GLY A 229 2.87 12.82 -4.39
N HIS A 230 3.47 12.10 -5.33
CA HIS A 230 3.71 12.59 -6.69
C HIS A 230 2.39 12.98 -7.41
N PRO A 231 2.22 14.24 -7.88
CA PRO A 231 0.96 14.73 -8.45
C PRO A 231 0.44 13.89 -9.63
N ARG A 232 1.34 13.35 -10.45
CA ARG A 232 0.98 12.50 -11.61
C ARG A 232 0.26 11.18 -11.26
N LEU A 233 0.36 10.71 -10.01
CA LEU A 233 -0.36 9.52 -9.56
C LEU A 233 -1.84 9.81 -9.26
N ARG A 234 -2.16 11.05 -8.89
CA ARG A 234 -3.51 11.60 -8.75
C ARG A 234 -3.98 12.10 -10.11
N ARG A 235 -4.33 11.20 -11.04
CA ARG A 235 -4.56 11.61 -12.42
C ARG A 235 -5.91 12.31 -12.63
N GLU A 236 -5.82 13.52 -13.20
CA GLU A 236 -6.69 14.14 -14.21
C GLU A 236 -8.12 13.57 -14.32
N GLY A 237 -8.99 13.88 -13.36
CA GLY A 237 -10.40 13.44 -13.37
C GLY A 237 -11.38 14.37 -12.65
N GLU A 238 -10.91 15.28 -11.79
CA GLU A 238 -11.74 16.29 -11.09
C GLU A 238 -11.72 17.67 -11.79
N ALA A 239 -11.61 17.68 -13.12
CA ALA A 239 -11.74 18.91 -13.93
C ALA A 239 -12.93 18.86 -14.90
N ALA A 240 -13.97 18.07 -14.59
CA ALA A 240 -15.18 17.98 -15.40
C ALA A 240 -16.44 18.01 -14.54
N ALA A 241 -16.76 19.19 -13.98
CA ALA A 241 -18.13 19.73 -13.84
C ALA A 241 -18.18 20.91 -12.85
N ALA A 242 -17.91 22.13 -13.33
CA ALA A 242 -18.50 23.38 -12.81
C ALA A 242 -18.31 24.50 -13.86
N PRO A 243 -19.24 25.47 -13.95
CA PRO A 243 -19.55 26.17 -15.20
C PRO A 243 -18.56 27.28 -15.55
N ARG A 244 -18.42 27.50 -16.88
CA ARG A 244 -17.54 28.49 -17.53
C ARG A 244 -17.54 29.87 -16.85
N PRO A 245 -16.38 30.45 -16.51
CA PRO A 245 -16.27 31.88 -16.30
C PRO A 245 -15.93 32.61 -17.60
N VAL A 246 -16.46 33.82 -17.69
CA VAL A 246 -16.25 34.80 -18.75
C VAL A 246 -14.78 35.25 -18.74
N ARG A 247 -14.28 35.55 -19.94
CA ARG A 247 -12.89 35.82 -20.27
C ARG A 247 -12.24 37.02 -19.54
N ARG A 248 -10.91 36.90 -19.40
CA ARG A 248 -9.83 37.89 -19.13
C ARG A 248 -9.55 38.05 -17.64
N HIS A 249 -8.37 37.68 -17.12
CA HIS A 249 -7.04 38.20 -17.46
C HIS A 249 -5.95 37.10 -17.49
N SER A 250 -4.86 37.36 -18.20
CA SER A 250 -3.69 36.50 -18.47
C SER A 250 -2.90 36.04 -17.24
N GLY A 251 -2.46 34.77 -17.21
CA GLY A 251 -1.49 34.15 -16.28
C GLY A 251 -1.92 32.70 -15.98
N GLY A 252 -1.10 31.66 -15.86
CA GLY A 252 0.34 31.45 -15.69
C GLY A 252 0.47 30.00 -15.16
N ALA A 253 1.63 29.36 -15.26
CA ALA A 253 1.92 28.06 -14.61
C ALA A 253 1.55 28.07 -13.11
N PRO A 254 1.38 26.91 -12.42
CA PRO A 254 1.21 26.89 -10.97
C PRO A 254 2.30 27.75 -10.34
N ASP A 255 1.90 28.66 -9.46
CA ASP A 255 2.78 29.64 -8.85
C ASP A 255 3.74 28.93 -7.88
N LEU A 256 4.85 28.39 -8.42
CA LEU A 256 5.96 27.82 -7.66
C LEU A 256 6.58 28.85 -6.70
N SER A 257 6.16 30.12 -6.74
CA SER A 257 6.64 31.14 -5.81
C SER A 257 6.19 30.92 -4.37
N ARG A 258 5.16 30.09 -4.12
CA ARG A 258 4.65 29.78 -2.76
C ARG A 258 4.58 28.28 -2.46
N PRO A 259 5.68 27.66 -2.00
CA PRO A 259 5.71 26.26 -1.58
C PRO A 259 4.73 25.98 -0.43
N VAL A 260 4.03 24.83 -0.46
CA VAL A 260 3.11 24.36 0.61
C VAL A 260 3.47 22.91 0.94
N GLN A 261 4.45 22.70 1.83
CA GLN A 261 5.09 21.39 2.02
C GLN A 261 4.92 20.74 3.40
N LEU A 262 4.14 21.34 4.31
CA LEU A 262 4.00 20.78 5.66
C LEU A 262 3.25 19.43 5.64
N PRO A 263 3.78 18.39 6.30
CA PRO A 263 3.04 17.15 6.58
C PRO A 263 1.78 17.41 7.41
N PRO A 264 0.75 16.56 7.38
CA PRO A 264 -0.47 16.76 8.18
C PRO A 264 -0.21 16.68 9.69
N GLN A 265 -1.05 17.34 10.49
CA GLN A 265 -1.03 17.26 11.95
C GLN A 265 -1.28 15.83 12.46
N ALA A 266 -0.62 15.46 13.55
CA ALA A 266 -0.87 14.18 14.21
C ALA A 266 -2.27 14.16 14.84
N ARG A 267 -3.07 13.14 14.53
CA ARG A 267 -4.40 12.94 15.16
C ARG A 267 -4.24 12.68 16.66
N GLY A 268 -5.00 13.40 17.49
CA GLY A 268 -4.95 13.26 18.95
C GLY A 268 -3.66 13.81 19.55
N PHE A 269 -3.23 15.01 19.14
CA PHE A 269 -2.22 15.75 19.87
C PHE A 269 -2.79 16.20 21.22
N VAL A 270 -2.13 15.83 22.32
CA VAL A 270 -2.63 16.07 23.69
C VAL A 270 -1.49 16.65 24.54
N GLY A 271 -1.84 17.63 25.38
CA GLY A 271 -0.89 18.33 26.24
C GLY A 271 -0.07 19.37 25.48
N ARG A 272 0.95 19.91 26.15
CA ARG A 272 1.92 20.89 25.60
C ARG A 272 1.37 22.28 25.26
N SER A 273 0.20 22.64 25.76
CA SER A 273 -0.41 23.95 25.49
C SER A 273 0.43 25.11 26.00
N ALA A 274 1.08 24.96 27.16
CA ALA A 274 1.94 25.98 27.73
C ALA A 274 3.23 26.17 26.90
N GLU A 275 3.84 25.07 26.45
CA GLU A 275 5.00 25.12 25.57
C GLU A 275 4.64 25.71 24.20
N LEU A 276 3.48 25.38 23.62
CA LEU A 276 3.01 25.98 22.37
C LEU A 276 2.79 27.49 22.52
N ALA A 277 2.05 27.91 23.56
CA ALA A 277 1.79 29.33 23.83
C ALA A 277 3.10 30.12 24.01
N ARG A 278 4.06 29.57 24.76
CA ARG A 278 5.36 30.20 24.97
C ARG A 278 6.12 30.40 23.65
N PHE A 279 6.08 29.46 22.72
CA PHE A 279 6.73 29.61 21.42
C PHE A 279 5.97 30.55 20.49
N GLU A 280 4.64 30.55 20.54
CA GLU A 280 3.82 31.51 19.79
C GLU A 280 4.10 32.95 20.23
N GLU A 281 4.15 33.21 21.54
CA GLU A 281 4.50 34.51 22.13
C GLU A 281 5.92 34.94 21.76
N LEU A 282 6.89 34.02 21.91
CA LEU A 282 8.28 34.29 21.60
C LEU A 282 8.51 34.62 20.12
N LEU A 283 7.80 33.94 19.22
CA LEU A 283 7.83 34.21 17.79
C LEU A 283 7.05 35.48 17.41
N ASP A 284 6.22 36.02 18.31
CA ASP A 284 5.55 37.32 18.15
C ASP A 284 6.42 38.47 18.65
N ASP A 285 7.16 38.29 19.75
CA ASP A 285 8.09 39.28 20.29
C ASP A 285 9.28 39.54 19.34
N GLU A 286 9.83 38.50 18.70
CA GLU A 286 10.94 38.65 17.76
C GLU A 286 10.54 39.36 16.45
N ARG A 287 9.24 39.41 16.12
CA ARG A 287 8.74 40.18 14.95
C ARG A 287 8.79 41.68 15.18
N CYS A 288 8.83 42.14 16.43
CA CYS A 288 8.83 43.57 16.76
C CYS A 288 10.17 44.27 16.45
N VAL A 289 11.24 43.50 16.17
CA VAL A 289 12.55 44.05 15.78
C VAL A 289 12.74 43.87 14.26
N TYR A 290 12.20 44.81 13.48
CA TYR A 290 12.34 44.80 12.01
C TYR A 290 13.82 44.68 11.59
N GLY A 291 14.16 43.57 10.92
CA GLY A 291 15.36 43.43 10.09
C GLY A 291 16.64 42.91 10.74
N ALA A 292 16.64 42.51 12.02
CA ALA A 292 17.90 42.15 12.70
C ALA A 292 18.22 40.63 12.77
N SER A 293 17.23 39.74 12.93
CA SER A 293 17.50 38.30 13.07
C SER A 293 16.32 37.41 12.65
N THR A 294 16.64 36.25 12.08
CA THR A 294 15.68 35.19 11.74
C THR A 294 15.28 34.46 13.02
N PRO A 295 13.99 34.40 13.40
CA PRO A 295 13.56 33.58 14.52
C PRO A 295 13.88 32.10 14.27
N ILE A 296 14.59 31.48 15.21
CA ILE A 296 14.98 30.07 15.15
C ILE A 296 14.50 29.40 16.43
N ALA A 297 13.57 28.47 16.29
CA ALA A 297 13.07 27.64 17.37
C ALA A 297 13.53 26.20 17.16
N VAL A 298 14.13 25.60 18.18
CA VAL A 298 14.66 24.24 18.11
C VAL A 298 14.12 23.42 19.27
N VAL A 299 13.57 22.26 18.94
CA VAL A 299 13.01 21.32 19.91
C VAL A 299 13.93 20.12 20.00
N ASP A 300 14.57 19.93 21.14
CA ASP A 300 15.37 18.75 21.44
C ASP A 300 14.70 17.85 22.49
N GLY A 301 15.18 16.62 22.62
CA GLY A 301 14.61 15.66 23.56
C GLY A 301 14.82 14.20 23.14
N PRO A 302 14.47 13.24 24.02
CA PRO A 302 14.61 11.82 23.75
C PRO A 302 13.75 11.37 22.56
N ALA A 303 14.04 10.19 22.03
CA ALA A 303 13.23 9.62 20.97
C ALA A 303 11.83 9.26 21.51
N GLY A 304 10.85 9.21 20.59
CA GLY A 304 9.45 8.90 20.95
C GLY A 304 8.70 9.95 21.78
N VAL A 305 9.35 11.06 22.17
CA VAL A 305 8.76 12.12 23.02
C VAL A 305 7.76 13.03 22.30
N GLY A 306 7.71 12.99 20.97
CA GLY A 306 6.75 13.75 20.16
C GLY A 306 7.25 15.08 19.58
N LYS A 307 8.57 15.30 19.45
CA LYS A 307 9.14 16.55 18.92
C LYS A 307 8.59 16.94 17.54
N THR A 308 8.59 15.99 16.60
CA THR A 308 8.04 16.20 15.24
C THR A 308 6.57 16.59 15.31
N ALA A 309 5.78 15.88 16.12
CA ALA A 309 4.36 16.21 16.28
C ALA A 309 4.15 17.61 16.87
N PHE A 310 4.96 18.03 17.85
CA PHE A 310 4.91 19.37 18.42
C PHE A 310 5.29 20.46 17.40
N VAL A 311 6.39 20.27 16.65
CA VAL A 311 6.82 21.25 15.65
C VAL A 311 5.82 21.36 14.52
N LEU A 312 5.23 20.25 14.07
CA LEU A 312 4.16 20.29 13.08
C LEU A 312 2.91 20.99 13.64
N GLU A 313 2.50 20.73 14.87
CA GLU A 313 1.39 21.43 15.51
C GLU A 313 1.62 22.94 15.55
N LEU A 314 2.81 23.37 16.01
CA LEU A 314 3.21 24.78 16.02
C LEU A 314 3.24 25.36 14.60
N ALA A 315 3.79 24.63 13.62
CA ALA A 315 3.87 25.09 12.24
C ALA A 315 2.50 25.35 11.61
N HIS A 316 1.50 24.50 11.90
CA HIS A 316 0.14 24.69 11.38
C HIS A 316 -0.55 25.91 11.98
N ARG A 317 -0.33 26.19 13.27
CA ARG A 317 -0.89 27.38 13.94
C ARG A 317 -0.28 28.68 13.43
N LEU A 318 0.93 28.62 12.90
CA LEU A 318 1.65 29.79 12.39
C LEU A 318 1.44 30.03 10.89
N LEU A 319 0.66 29.20 10.18
CA LEU A 319 0.50 29.28 8.72
C LEU A 319 0.08 30.67 8.22
N ASP A 320 -0.91 31.28 8.87
CA ASP A 320 -1.43 32.61 8.48
C ASP A 320 -0.37 33.71 8.58
N ARG A 321 0.69 33.45 9.35
CA ARG A 321 1.77 34.40 9.62
C ARG A 321 2.90 34.36 8.59
N PHE A 322 2.92 33.36 7.70
CA PHE A 322 3.94 33.13 6.67
C PHE A 322 3.31 32.98 5.28
N PRO A 323 2.78 34.08 4.70
CA PRO A 323 1.96 34.04 3.49
C PRO A 323 2.73 33.69 2.21
N ASP A 324 4.07 33.75 2.26
CA ASP A 324 4.91 33.46 1.10
C ASP A 324 5.15 31.95 0.94
N GLY A 325 4.83 31.13 1.94
CA GLY A 325 4.87 29.67 1.86
C GLY A 325 5.65 28.99 2.98
N GLN A 326 5.69 27.67 2.91
CA GLN A 326 6.26 26.78 3.90
C GLN A 326 7.02 25.61 3.28
N LEU A 327 8.23 25.38 3.80
CA LEU A 327 9.16 24.35 3.38
C LEU A 327 9.33 23.31 4.48
N TYR A 328 9.43 22.04 4.12
CA TYR A 328 9.66 20.93 5.04
C TYR A 328 10.79 20.04 4.53
N VAL A 329 11.75 19.73 5.39
CA VAL A 329 12.82 18.77 5.10
C VAL A 329 13.00 17.86 6.31
N ASP A 330 12.91 16.54 6.08
CA ASP A 330 13.35 15.53 7.03
C ASP A 330 14.86 15.30 6.82
N LEU A 331 15.68 15.63 7.81
CA LEU A 331 17.14 15.52 7.76
C LEU A 331 17.64 14.09 8.07
N CYS A 332 16.74 13.17 8.41
CA CYS A 332 17.02 11.75 8.61
C CYS A 332 18.14 11.48 9.63
N GLY A 333 18.32 12.32 10.64
CA GLY A 333 19.43 12.24 11.58
C GLY A 333 19.49 10.93 12.38
N THR A 334 18.45 10.11 12.34
CA THR A 334 18.33 8.89 13.16
C THR A 334 17.83 7.67 12.40
N GLY A 335 17.78 7.73 11.06
CA GLY A 335 17.33 6.62 10.23
C GLY A 335 18.24 5.39 10.35
N ARG A 336 17.69 4.22 10.68
CA ARG A 336 18.44 2.94 10.73
C ARG A 336 18.80 2.38 9.34
N GLN A 337 18.31 2.99 8.26
CA GLN A 337 18.37 2.47 6.88
C GLN A 337 18.92 3.48 5.85
N GLY A 338 19.50 4.61 6.27
CA GLY A 338 20.04 5.63 5.37
C GLY A 338 21.04 6.56 6.05
N ARG A 339 21.98 7.12 5.26
CA ARG A 339 22.91 8.15 5.75
C ARG A 339 22.11 9.43 6.01
N PRO A 340 22.32 10.12 7.16
CA PRO A 340 21.71 11.43 7.40
C PRO A 340 21.98 12.38 6.24
N LEU A 341 20.97 13.17 5.87
CA LEU A 341 21.09 14.13 4.77
C LEU A 341 22.16 15.16 5.10
N THR A 342 23.08 15.43 4.17
CA THR A 342 24.03 16.50 4.40
C THR A 342 23.33 17.85 4.28
N ALA A 343 23.90 18.91 4.86
CA ALA A 343 23.35 20.27 4.69
C ALA A 343 23.31 20.69 3.21
N SER A 344 24.21 20.18 2.37
CA SER A 344 24.22 20.43 0.93
C SER A 344 23.05 19.76 0.20
N ASP A 345 22.70 18.53 0.61
CA ASP A 345 21.56 17.79 0.04
C ASP A 345 20.23 18.41 0.49
N ALA A 346 20.14 18.85 1.75
CA ALA A 346 18.99 19.58 2.27
C ALA A 346 18.79 20.92 1.55
N LEU A 347 19.88 21.68 1.30
CA LEU A 347 19.81 22.91 0.50
C LEU A 347 19.35 22.64 -0.93
N GLU A 348 19.78 21.54 -1.55
CA GLU A 348 19.31 21.15 -2.87
C GLU A 348 17.80 20.89 -2.89
N GLN A 349 17.27 20.19 -1.89
CA GLN A 349 15.82 19.97 -1.78
C GLN A 349 15.05 21.29 -1.59
N LEU A 350 15.55 22.20 -0.74
CA LEU A 350 14.95 23.51 -0.52
C LEU A 350 14.98 24.38 -1.78
N LEU A 351 16.09 24.40 -2.52
CA LEU A 351 16.25 25.17 -3.75
C LEU A 351 15.35 24.65 -4.87
N VAL A 352 15.26 23.33 -5.05
CA VAL A 352 14.32 22.71 -6.00
C VAL A 352 12.87 23.08 -5.64
N SER A 353 12.54 23.07 -4.34
CA SER A 353 11.22 23.46 -3.84
C SER A 353 10.88 24.93 -4.09
N LEU A 354 11.88 25.81 -4.11
CA LEU A 354 11.77 27.22 -4.47
C LEU A 354 11.79 27.47 -5.99
N GLY A 355 11.77 26.41 -6.82
CA GLY A 355 11.72 26.48 -8.27
C GLY A 355 13.08 26.61 -8.97
N VAL A 356 14.19 26.35 -8.29
CA VAL A 356 15.53 26.36 -8.90
C VAL A 356 15.77 25.06 -9.67
N GLU A 357 16.02 25.17 -10.97
CA GLU A 357 16.43 24.03 -11.79
C GLU A 357 17.81 23.51 -11.39
N ARG A 358 17.99 22.18 -11.40
CA ARG A 358 19.27 21.53 -11.04
C ARG A 358 20.46 21.99 -11.89
N SER A 359 20.22 22.39 -13.14
CA SER A 359 21.24 22.94 -14.05
C SER A 359 21.82 24.27 -13.59
N ARG A 360 21.07 25.04 -12.79
CA ARG A 360 21.46 26.37 -12.28
C ARG A 360 21.98 26.32 -10.84
N MET A 361 22.07 25.13 -10.25
CA MET A 361 22.43 24.96 -8.86
C MET A 361 23.96 24.97 -8.70
N PRO A 362 24.50 25.80 -7.80
CA PRO A 362 25.93 25.76 -7.48
C PRO A 362 26.37 24.37 -6.99
N ALA A 363 27.59 23.97 -7.35
CA ALA A 363 28.14 22.67 -6.95
C ALA A 363 28.56 22.64 -5.47
N ASP A 364 28.96 23.79 -4.92
CA ASP A 364 29.45 23.94 -3.56
C ASP A 364 28.36 24.42 -2.59
N ILE A 365 28.52 24.05 -1.31
CA ILE A 365 27.57 24.38 -0.25
C ILE A 365 27.46 25.90 0.00
N ALA A 366 28.55 26.66 -0.15
CA ALA A 366 28.56 28.10 0.10
C ALA A 366 27.74 28.84 -0.96
N GLY A 367 27.89 28.46 -2.24
CA GLY A 367 27.07 28.92 -3.36
C GLY A 367 25.59 28.59 -3.17
N ARG A 368 25.26 27.34 -2.81
CA ARG A 368 23.87 26.93 -2.53
C ARG A 368 23.26 27.71 -1.36
N THR A 369 24.03 27.93 -0.28
CA THR A 369 23.60 28.71 0.88
C THR A 369 23.32 30.17 0.51
N THR A 370 24.19 30.75 -0.32
CA THR A 370 24.05 32.14 -0.79
C THR A 370 22.80 32.29 -1.63
N LEU A 371 22.61 31.41 -2.61
CA LEU A 371 21.43 31.40 -3.47
C LEU A 371 20.13 31.24 -2.66
N TYR A 372 20.12 30.29 -1.73
CA TYR A 372 18.98 30.04 -0.83
C TYR A 372 18.61 31.29 -0.02
N ARG A 373 19.61 31.94 0.59
CA ARG A 373 19.40 33.18 1.35
C ARG A 373 18.94 34.34 0.47
N SER A 374 19.45 34.45 -0.76
CA SER A 374 19.01 35.46 -1.72
C SER A 374 17.55 35.27 -2.15
N LEU A 375 17.10 34.03 -2.34
CA LEU A 375 15.71 33.73 -2.71
C LEU A 375 14.71 34.00 -1.58
N LEU A 376 15.15 33.79 -0.33
CA LEU A 376 14.36 34.04 0.88
C LEU A 376 14.41 35.48 1.37
N HIS A 377 15.29 36.30 0.80
CA HIS A 377 15.39 37.70 1.15
C HIS A 377 14.08 38.43 0.85
N GLY A 378 13.55 39.16 1.84
CA GLY A 378 12.29 39.88 1.72
C GLY A 378 11.02 39.01 1.76
N ARG A 379 11.15 37.68 1.90
CA ARG A 379 10.00 36.76 2.03
C ARG A 379 9.76 36.37 3.49
N ARG A 380 8.50 36.08 3.80
CA ARG A 380 8.01 35.53 5.06
C ARG A 380 7.63 34.08 4.87
N MET A 381 8.65 33.22 4.95
CA MET A 381 8.53 31.78 4.80
C MET A 381 8.67 31.07 6.14
N LEU A 382 8.00 29.93 6.28
CA LEU A 382 8.22 28.99 7.39
C LEU A 382 9.07 27.81 6.91
N VAL A 383 10.19 27.52 7.58
CA VAL A 383 11.09 26.42 7.23
C VAL A 383 11.12 25.43 8.38
N VAL A 384 10.68 24.20 8.13
CA VAL A 384 10.67 23.11 9.12
C VAL A 384 11.74 22.07 8.78
N LEU A 385 12.66 21.84 9.72
CA LEU A 385 13.81 20.96 9.60
C LEU A 385 13.71 19.83 10.64
N ASP A 386 13.19 18.67 10.25
CA ASP A 386 12.93 17.57 11.17
C ASP A 386 14.15 16.65 11.33
N GLU A 387 14.37 16.10 12.54
CA GLU A 387 15.41 15.11 12.87
C GLU A 387 16.84 15.55 12.50
N ALA A 388 17.23 16.76 12.90
CA ALA A 388 18.58 17.27 12.73
C ALA A 388 19.62 16.57 13.64
N LEU A 389 20.84 16.39 13.11
CA LEU A 389 21.98 15.82 13.83
C LEU A 389 22.64 16.80 14.80
N GLY A 390 22.65 18.09 14.45
CA GLY A 390 23.34 19.10 15.26
C GLY A 390 23.38 20.48 14.62
N ALA A 391 23.94 21.44 15.35
CA ALA A 391 23.95 22.85 14.98
C ALA A 391 24.67 23.13 13.64
N ASP A 392 25.77 22.44 13.35
CA ASP A 392 26.55 22.65 12.14
C ASP A 392 25.77 22.29 10.85
N GLN A 393 24.83 21.33 10.95
CA GLN A 393 23.94 20.97 9.85
C GLN A 393 22.87 22.04 9.60
N LEU A 394 22.41 22.71 10.66
CA LEU A 394 21.34 23.71 10.59
C LEU A 394 21.83 25.08 10.10
N ARG A 395 23.04 25.52 10.48
CA ARG A 395 23.54 26.87 10.14
C ARG A 395 23.46 27.27 8.65
N PRO A 396 23.80 26.40 7.69
CA PRO A 396 23.64 26.72 6.27
C PRO A 396 22.17 26.85 5.83
N LEU A 397 21.25 26.19 6.53
CA LEU A 397 19.81 26.15 6.23
C LEU A 397 19.02 27.31 6.83
N ILE A 398 19.65 28.10 7.71
CA ILE A 398 19.03 29.27 8.34
C ILE A 398 19.06 30.47 7.35
N PRO A 399 17.89 30.96 6.88
CA PRO A 399 17.81 32.16 6.08
C PRO A 399 18.12 33.40 6.92
N ARG A 400 18.27 34.56 6.27
CA ARG A 400 18.38 35.86 6.96
C ARG A 400 17.16 36.71 6.63
N GLY A 401 16.47 37.23 7.65
CA GLY A 401 15.36 38.17 7.49
C GLY A 401 14.10 37.71 8.20
N SER A 402 12.94 37.96 7.59
CA SER A 402 11.60 37.77 8.18
C SER A 402 11.03 36.35 8.09
N SER A 403 11.84 35.38 7.68
CA SER A 403 11.45 33.97 7.64
C SER A 403 11.70 33.31 9.01
N CYS A 404 11.04 32.19 9.30
CA CYS A 404 11.19 31.47 10.57
C CYS A 404 11.70 30.05 10.34
N VAL A 405 12.57 29.57 11.22
CA VAL A 405 13.06 28.20 11.21
C VAL A 405 12.57 27.46 12.44
N LEU A 406 11.89 26.33 12.24
CA LEU A 406 11.58 25.36 13.29
C LEU A 406 12.41 24.11 13.04
N ALA A 407 13.14 23.62 14.03
CA ALA A 407 13.92 22.39 13.88
C ALA A 407 13.67 21.41 15.02
N THR A 408 13.81 20.10 14.76
CA THR A 408 13.83 19.08 15.81
C THR A 408 15.15 18.32 15.81
N GLY A 409 15.54 17.74 16.96
CA GLY A 409 16.68 16.83 17.03
C GLY A 409 16.78 16.03 18.32
N ARG A 410 17.69 15.06 18.37
CA ARG A 410 17.85 14.18 19.55
C ARG A 410 19.01 14.55 20.48
N GLN A 411 19.95 15.35 19.99
CA GLN A 411 21.08 15.86 20.79
C GLN A 411 20.81 17.30 21.22
N ARG A 412 21.48 17.73 22.29
CA ARG A 412 21.44 19.13 22.70
C ARG A 412 22.13 19.98 21.63
N PHE A 413 21.45 21.01 21.13
CA PHE A 413 22.00 21.93 20.13
C PHE A 413 22.94 22.97 20.76
N SER A 414 24.04 22.49 21.35
CA SER A 414 25.02 23.36 21.98
C SER A 414 25.61 24.37 20.98
N GLY A 415 25.68 25.63 21.40
CA GLY A 415 26.24 26.72 20.59
C GLY A 415 25.29 27.35 19.56
N LEU A 416 24.14 26.74 19.23
CA LEU A 416 23.15 27.36 18.33
C LEU A 416 22.39 28.50 19.04
N ALA A 417 21.99 28.28 20.30
CA ALA A 417 21.40 29.35 21.13
C ALA A 417 22.38 30.51 21.36
N ALA A 418 23.65 30.20 21.60
CA ALA A 418 24.67 31.18 21.96
C ALA A 418 25.20 32.00 20.77
N ARG A 419 25.25 31.42 19.56
CA ARG A 419 25.84 32.06 18.37
C ARG A 419 24.82 32.54 17.35
N ASP A 420 23.68 31.84 17.27
CA ASP A 420 22.69 32.03 16.22
C ASP A 420 21.33 32.50 16.80
N GLY A 421 21.23 32.73 18.12
CA GLY A 421 20.04 33.26 18.78
C GLY A 421 18.87 32.27 18.87
N ALA A 422 19.13 30.97 18.70
CA ALA A 422 18.08 29.96 18.68
C ALA A 422 17.43 29.72 20.06
N HIS A 423 16.11 29.63 20.07
CA HIS A 423 15.32 29.27 21.24
C HIS A 423 15.19 27.76 21.34
N VAL A 424 15.85 27.19 22.35
CA VAL A 424 15.90 25.74 22.53
C VAL A 424 14.88 25.29 23.58
N LEU A 425 13.98 24.40 23.19
CA LEU A 425 13.08 23.69 24.10
C LEU A 425 13.51 22.25 24.24
N THR A 426 13.89 21.87 25.46
CA THR A 426 14.11 20.46 25.80
C THR A 426 12.79 19.82 26.21
N MET A 427 12.26 18.98 25.35
CA MET A 427 11.02 18.24 25.57
C MET A 427 11.29 16.99 26.42
N GLY A 428 10.69 16.93 27.60
CA GLY A 428 10.62 15.71 28.42
C GLY A 428 9.39 14.87 28.10
N PRO A 429 9.20 13.70 28.74
CA PRO A 429 7.96 12.92 28.62
C PRO A 429 6.69 13.72 28.98
N LEU A 430 5.52 13.24 28.56
CA LEU A 430 4.24 13.84 28.96
C LEU A 430 4.02 13.68 30.47
N ALA A 431 3.36 14.66 31.08
CA ALA A 431 2.87 14.54 32.44
C ALA A 431 1.82 13.42 32.52
N ASP A 432 1.71 12.76 33.67
CA ASP A 432 0.80 11.61 33.87
C ASP A 432 -0.64 11.89 33.44
N HIS A 433 -1.13 13.12 33.68
CA HIS A 433 -2.47 13.54 33.27
C HIS A 433 -2.64 13.62 31.74
N ASP A 434 -1.69 14.23 31.04
CA ASP A 434 -1.70 14.34 29.57
C ASP A 434 -1.50 12.97 28.92
N ALA A 435 -0.62 12.14 29.49
CA ALA A 435 -0.38 10.78 29.04
C ALA A 435 -1.62 9.89 29.19
N ALA A 436 -2.34 10.00 30.31
CA ALA A 436 -3.60 9.30 30.53
C ALA A 436 -4.70 9.80 29.57
N SER A 437 -4.74 11.11 29.32
CA SER A 437 -5.68 11.72 28.36
C SER A 437 -5.40 11.24 26.93
N LEU A 438 -4.14 11.17 26.52
CA LEU A 438 -3.73 10.60 25.23
C LEU A 438 -4.16 9.13 25.11
N LEU A 439 -3.87 8.30 26.13
CA LEU A 439 -4.25 6.89 26.13
C LEU A 439 -5.77 6.71 26.06
N THR A 440 -6.54 7.55 26.76
CA THR A 440 -8.01 7.54 26.74
C THR A 440 -8.55 7.96 25.37
N SER A 441 -7.97 8.98 24.74
CA SER A 441 -8.32 9.40 23.39
C SER A 441 -8.08 8.30 22.35
N LEU A 442 -7.07 7.44 22.55
CA LEU A 442 -6.71 6.38 21.61
C LEU A 442 -7.54 5.11 21.82
N CYS A 443 -7.81 4.73 23.07
CA CYS A 443 -8.49 3.46 23.42
C CYS A 443 -10.00 3.60 23.64
N GLY A 444 -10.54 4.82 23.74
CA GLY A 444 -11.96 5.09 23.92
C GLY A 444 -12.56 4.44 25.19
N GLY A 445 -13.75 3.83 25.05
CA GLY A 445 -14.53 3.27 26.16
C GLY A 445 -13.88 2.10 26.92
N ARG A 446 -12.80 1.52 26.38
CA ARG A 446 -12.13 0.34 26.97
C ARG A 446 -11.47 0.61 28.31
N LEU A 447 -11.08 1.86 28.57
CA LEU A 447 -10.45 2.23 29.85
C LEU A 447 -11.47 2.60 30.93
N ARG A 448 -12.77 2.63 30.62
CA ARG A 448 -13.82 2.99 31.59
C ARG A 448 -13.83 1.99 32.75
N GLY A 449 -13.71 2.50 33.97
CA GLY A 449 -13.69 1.71 35.20
C GLY A 449 -12.38 0.99 35.50
N GLN A 450 -11.30 1.22 34.73
CA GLN A 450 -9.99 0.57 34.89
C GLN A 450 -8.85 1.56 35.09
N GLU A 451 -9.10 2.64 35.84
CA GLU A 451 -8.18 3.78 36.03
C GLU A 451 -6.82 3.36 36.60
N ALA A 452 -6.80 2.47 37.59
CA ALA A 452 -5.57 2.00 38.23
C ALA A 452 -4.63 1.28 37.24
N ALA A 453 -5.19 0.48 36.32
CA ALA A 453 -4.41 -0.23 35.32
C ALA A 453 -3.92 0.71 34.21
N ALA A 454 -4.73 1.72 33.82
CA ALA A 454 -4.32 2.76 32.88
C ALA A 454 -3.15 3.60 33.42
N VAL A 455 -3.21 4.03 34.69
CA VAL A 455 -2.11 4.76 35.35
C VAL A 455 -0.84 3.92 35.41
N ARG A 456 -0.96 2.63 35.72
CA ARG A 456 0.19 1.71 35.72
C ARG A 456 0.79 1.57 34.32
N LEU A 457 -0.02 1.46 33.27
CA LEU A 457 0.44 1.40 31.89
C LEU A 457 1.17 2.70 31.47
N VAL A 458 0.64 3.87 31.85
CA VAL A 458 1.28 5.17 31.59
C VAL A 458 2.66 5.25 32.22
N ARG A 459 2.80 4.80 33.48
CA ARG A 459 4.09 4.74 34.19
C ARG A 459 5.08 3.79 33.53
N LEU A 460 4.62 2.61 33.08
CA LEU A 460 5.44 1.66 32.35
C LEU A 460 5.92 2.20 31.00
N CYS A 461 5.08 2.98 30.31
CA CYS A 461 5.44 3.67 29.08
C CYS A 461 6.34 4.91 29.32
N GLY A 462 6.60 5.26 30.59
CA GLY A 462 7.43 6.40 30.97
C GLY A 462 6.93 7.76 30.47
N GLY A 463 5.62 7.88 30.22
CA GLY A 463 5.02 9.10 29.66
C GLY A 463 5.40 9.42 28.21
N LEU A 464 5.98 8.47 27.45
CA LEU A 464 6.37 8.69 26.05
C LEU A 464 5.17 8.52 25.11
N PRO A 465 4.79 9.55 24.30
CA PRO A 465 3.67 9.47 23.37
C PRO A 465 3.73 8.29 22.40
N LEU A 466 4.93 7.95 21.90
CA LEU A 466 5.10 6.81 20.99
C LEU A 466 4.79 5.48 21.69
N ALA A 467 5.30 5.28 22.90
CA ALA A 467 5.05 4.07 23.69
C ALA A 467 3.56 3.92 24.03
N LEU A 468 2.89 5.03 24.36
CA LEU A 468 1.45 5.04 24.64
C LEU A 468 0.61 4.69 23.40
N ARG A 469 0.99 5.19 22.22
CA ARG A 469 0.31 4.85 20.95
C ARG A 469 0.46 3.38 20.61
N ILE A 470 1.66 2.84 20.80
CA ILE A 470 1.94 1.42 20.61
C ILE A 470 1.13 0.56 21.61
N ALA A 471 1.08 0.95 22.88
CA ALA A 471 0.26 0.25 23.87
C ALA A 471 -1.24 0.33 23.56
N ALA A 472 -1.72 1.45 23.00
CA ALA A 472 -3.10 1.62 22.57
C ALA A 472 -3.45 0.75 21.34
N GLU A 473 -2.51 0.57 20.42
CA GLU A 473 -2.64 -0.34 19.28
C GLU A 473 -2.73 -1.79 19.77
N GLU A 474 -1.83 -2.20 20.67
CA GLU A 474 -1.84 -3.54 21.27
C GLU A 474 -3.16 -3.84 22.01
N LEU A 475 -3.67 -2.85 22.73
CA LEU A 475 -5.00 -2.94 23.33
C LEU A 475 -6.03 -3.15 22.23
N SER A 476 -6.10 -2.27 21.23
CA SER A 476 -7.09 -2.35 20.16
C SER A 476 -7.07 -3.67 19.38
N ALA A 477 -5.88 -4.26 19.16
CA ALA A 477 -5.69 -5.54 18.49
C ALA A 477 -6.20 -6.74 19.32
N ASN A 478 -6.23 -6.63 20.65
CA ASN A 478 -6.59 -7.74 21.55
C ASN A 478 -7.83 -7.46 22.44
N PRO A 479 -9.06 -7.25 21.91
CA PRO A 479 -10.26 -6.94 22.69
C PRO A 479 -10.59 -7.88 23.85
N ALA A 480 -10.33 -9.17 23.69
CA ALA A 480 -10.67 -10.20 24.67
C ALA A 480 -9.69 -10.29 25.86
N VAL A 481 -8.50 -9.68 25.74
CA VAL A 481 -7.46 -9.76 26.77
C VAL A 481 -7.69 -8.66 27.83
N PRO A 482 -7.73 -9.00 29.13
CA PRO A 482 -7.89 -8.01 30.18
C PRO A 482 -6.69 -7.06 30.22
N LEU A 483 -6.93 -5.77 30.48
CA LEU A 483 -5.89 -4.74 30.54
C LEU A 483 -4.78 -5.09 31.53
N SER A 484 -5.13 -5.74 32.65
CA SER A 484 -4.16 -6.21 33.65
C SER A 484 -3.12 -7.16 33.05
N ALA A 485 -3.52 -8.11 32.19
CA ALA A 485 -2.59 -9.04 31.56
C ALA A 485 -1.63 -8.33 30.59
N ILE A 486 -2.13 -7.33 29.85
CA ILE A 486 -1.28 -6.49 28.97
C ILE A 486 -0.31 -5.66 29.80
N VAL A 487 -0.76 -5.07 30.90
CA VAL A 487 0.10 -4.33 31.83
C VAL A 487 1.22 -5.20 32.40
N GLU A 488 0.94 -6.44 32.78
CA GLU A 488 1.99 -7.37 33.25
C GLU A 488 2.99 -7.73 32.17
N ARG A 489 2.57 -7.89 30.91
CA ARG A 489 3.49 -8.10 29.77
C ARG A 489 4.44 -6.92 29.58
N PHE A 490 3.92 -5.70 29.62
CA PHE A 490 4.74 -4.47 29.56
C PHE A 490 5.67 -4.36 30.78
N ALA A 491 5.21 -4.78 31.98
CA ALA A 491 6.04 -4.79 33.18
C ALA A 491 7.22 -5.76 33.07
N ALA A 492 6.97 -6.99 32.59
CA ALA A 492 8.00 -7.99 32.35
C ALA A 492 9.07 -7.50 31.34
N ALA A 493 8.63 -6.92 30.22
CA ALA A 493 9.51 -6.34 29.21
C ALA A 493 10.41 -5.21 29.75
N CYS A 494 9.89 -4.39 30.67
CA CYS A 494 10.63 -3.30 31.30
C CYS A 494 11.59 -3.78 32.41
N ALA A 495 11.29 -4.91 33.06
CA ALA A 495 12.08 -5.47 34.16
C ALA A 495 13.41 -6.08 33.68
N GLU A 496 13.46 -6.66 32.48
CA GLU A 496 14.66 -7.34 31.95
C GLU A 496 15.82 -6.38 31.58
N ARG A 497 15.62 -5.05 31.60
CA ARG A 497 16.62 -4.10 31.07
C ARG A 497 16.75 -2.82 31.90
N GLU A 498 17.87 -2.69 32.61
CA GLU A 498 18.08 -1.68 33.66
C GLU A 498 18.34 -0.23 33.21
N SER A 499 18.59 0.07 31.92
CA SER A 499 18.85 1.46 31.48
C SER A 499 17.67 2.10 30.73
N PRO A 500 17.36 3.40 30.92
CA PRO A 500 16.26 4.09 30.23
C PRO A 500 16.32 3.98 28.69
N ARG A 501 17.52 4.08 28.10
CA ARG A 501 17.74 3.86 26.66
C ARG A 501 17.49 2.41 26.23
N LYS A 502 17.80 1.43 27.09
CA LYS A 502 17.53 0.02 26.83
C LYS A 502 16.04 -0.32 27.00
N ARG A 503 15.31 0.39 27.87
CA ARG A 503 13.84 0.27 28.05
C ARG A 503 13.08 0.80 26.84
N GLU A 504 13.46 1.95 26.29
CA GLU A 504 12.88 2.50 25.07
C GLU A 504 13.11 1.56 23.87
N ALA A 505 14.35 1.07 23.69
CA ALA A 505 14.67 0.09 22.66
C ALA A 505 14.00 -1.29 22.91
N ALA A 506 13.68 -1.62 24.16
CA ALA A 506 12.97 -2.86 24.51
C ALA A 506 11.49 -2.76 24.17
N LEU A 507 10.83 -1.63 24.47
CA LEU A 507 9.44 -1.39 24.11
C LEU A 507 9.26 -1.38 22.59
N ILE A 508 10.21 -0.79 21.84
CA ILE A 508 10.21 -0.85 20.37
C ILE A 508 10.43 -2.30 19.88
N ARG A 509 11.37 -3.05 20.46
CA ARG A 509 11.67 -4.44 20.06
C ARG A 509 10.59 -5.46 20.44
N LEU A 510 9.91 -5.29 21.56
CA LEU A 510 8.81 -6.17 21.98
C LEU A 510 7.68 -6.17 20.94
N VAL A 511 7.48 -5.00 20.32
CA VAL A 511 6.45 -4.76 19.32
C VAL A 511 6.91 -5.21 17.94
N GLU A 512 8.19 -5.03 17.58
CA GLU A 512 8.79 -5.62 16.38
C GLU A 512 8.78 -7.17 16.41
N TRP A 513 8.94 -7.78 17.60
CA TRP A 513 8.97 -9.24 17.79
C TRP A 513 7.57 -9.88 17.61
N GLU A 514 6.51 -9.23 18.11
CA GLU A 514 5.15 -9.77 17.99
C GLU A 514 4.39 -9.34 16.73
N SER A 515 4.88 -8.34 15.99
CA SER A 515 4.40 -7.98 14.63
C SER A 515 4.78 -9.02 13.55
N GLY A 516 5.21 -10.22 13.94
CA GLY A 516 5.36 -11.37 13.02
C GLY A 516 6.70 -11.51 12.29
N THR A 517 7.81 -10.99 12.82
CA THR A 517 9.16 -11.18 12.21
C THR A 517 10.07 -12.20 12.92
N GLY A 518 9.54 -13.08 13.77
CA GLY A 518 10.37 -14.15 14.34
C GLY A 518 9.58 -15.29 14.96
N ARG A 519 9.30 -16.34 14.18
CA ARG A 519 8.94 -17.65 14.71
C ARG A 519 9.72 -18.74 13.99
N GLU A 520 10.77 -19.24 14.64
CA GLU A 520 11.11 -20.66 14.63
C GLU A 520 10.68 -21.22 15.98
N ALA A 521 9.84 -22.26 15.97
CA ALA A 521 9.62 -23.18 17.09
C ALA A 521 8.96 -24.48 16.58
N PRO A 522 9.18 -25.62 17.25
CA PRO A 522 9.32 -26.95 16.63
C PRO A 522 7.99 -27.72 16.44
N ALA A 523 8.05 -28.78 15.62
CA ALA A 523 7.01 -29.82 15.47
C ALA A 523 7.01 -30.79 16.68
N PRO A 524 6.08 -31.77 16.82
CA PRO A 524 4.92 -32.15 15.99
C PRO A 524 3.61 -32.46 16.78
N ALA A 525 2.48 -32.72 16.10
CA ALA A 525 1.54 -33.81 16.40
C ALA A 525 0.38 -33.88 15.38
N GLN A 526 0.05 -35.11 14.97
CA GLN A 526 -1.00 -35.53 14.04
C GLN A 526 -2.41 -35.34 14.65
N MET A 527 -3.41 -34.97 13.85
CA MET A 527 -4.75 -35.59 13.91
C MET A 527 -5.64 -35.27 12.69
N GLU A 528 -6.10 -36.37 12.09
CA GLU A 528 -7.35 -36.69 11.37
C GLU A 528 -8.05 -35.75 10.37
N MET A 529 -8.35 -36.39 9.23
CA MET A 529 -9.27 -35.98 8.17
C MET A 529 -10.74 -36.05 8.62
N ALA A 530 -11.54 -35.09 8.18
CA ALA A 530 -12.97 -35.29 7.95
C ALA A 530 -13.51 -34.41 6.80
N ASP A 531 -13.92 -35.11 5.74
CA ASP A 531 -15.11 -34.93 4.91
C ASP A 531 -15.48 -33.54 4.37
N VAL A 532 -15.15 -33.30 3.09
CA VAL A 532 -15.69 -32.21 2.25
C VAL A 532 -16.76 -32.80 1.33
N ARG A 533 -18.03 -32.57 1.67
CA ARG A 533 -19.16 -32.77 0.75
C ARG A 533 -19.45 -31.46 0.00
N THR A 534 -19.57 -31.59 -1.33
CA THR A 534 -20.35 -30.75 -2.27
C THR A 534 -19.59 -29.67 -3.06
N VAL A 535 -19.34 -29.90 -4.37
CA VAL A 535 -19.30 -28.91 -5.49
C VAL A 535 -19.51 -29.70 -6.80
N VAL A 536 -20.63 -29.59 -7.53
CA VAL A 536 -21.08 -28.57 -8.52
C VAL A 536 -20.22 -28.48 -9.79
N LEU A 537 -20.86 -28.68 -10.95
CA LEU A 537 -20.42 -28.24 -12.27
C LEU A 537 -21.66 -27.67 -12.99
N ARG A 538 -21.67 -26.37 -13.26
CA ARG A 538 -22.41 -25.75 -14.35
C ARG A 538 -21.70 -24.50 -14.83
#